data_AF-A0A923I4Z6-F1
#
_entry.id   AF-A0A923I4Z6-F1
#
_cell.length_a   1.000
_cell.length_b   1.000
_cell.length_c   1.000
_cell.angle_alpha   90.00
_cell.angle_beta   90.00
_cell.angle_gamma   90.00
#
_symmetry.space_group_name_H-M   'P 1'
#
loop_
_entity.id
_entity.type
_entity.pdbx_description
1 polymer ?
#
loop_
_entity_poly.entity_id
_entity_poly.type
_entity_poly.pdbx_seq_one_letter_code
_entity_poly.pdbx_strand_id
1 'polypeptide(L)'
;MFRKFQIPAFGLIAALLMTACQSKPPTCGDESTQTELRKVMIEQIENEARKLPFGDRIANQPEFQGFLNGITLTLSEITSDGYNSDMKKYTCQARVTASASSIPKQISDRITYNTQATEDPGPPNWIVQLNDKSPFVSTLAQVALNATSITGNLGEQSSLPYVERLYLAQQAAKNPIDSASMPTRYGTLSVNEENKLLFNGKLTEPVVEGNNSLSFLDKKSFADQDIVLVQNTGGTACPAVYIFVQLTQAGATVTKTFGTCSDLYQLEQQGSKLTMTFAGFLGPAESEQEKRAAAQKRVVYVLENGVLSKDGKPM
;
A
#
# COMPACT_ATOMS: atom_id res chain seq x y z
N MET A 1 -26.16 64.54 53.78
CA MET A 1 -26.77 64.85 52.46
C MET A 1 -25.98 64.08 51.41
N PHE A 2 -26.63 63.14 50.73
CA PHE A 2 -26.05 62.22 49.75
C PHE A 2 -25.58 62.94 48.48
N ARG A 3 -24.42 62.54 47.92
CA ARG A 3 -24.18 62.34 46.47
C ARG A 3 -22.76 61.81 46.24
N LYS A 4 -22.65 60.50 46.02
CA LYS A 4 -22.48 59.82 44.71
C LYS A 4 -21.02 59.87 44.19
N PHE A 5 -20.28 58.84 44.57
CA PHE A 5 -19.11 58.34 43.85
C PHE A 5 -19.52 57.99 42.41
N GLN A 6 -18.93 58.64 41.41
CA GLN A 6 -18.98 58.20 40.01
C GLN A 6 -17.78 57.29 39.76
N ILE A 7 -18.05 56.00 39.58
CA ILE A 7 -17.13 55.02 39.02
C ILE A 7 -17.19 55.21 37.49
N PRO A 8 -16.07 55.41 36.77
CA PRO A 8 -16.09 55.45 35.33
C PRO A 8 -16.47 54.07 34.78
N ALA A 9 -17.44 54.07 33.87
CA ALA A 9 -17.95 52.91 33.17
C ALA A 9 -16.80 52.15 32.49
N PHE A 10 -16.41 51.01 33.06
CA PHE A 10 -15.74 49.97 32.30
C PHE A 10 -16.73 49.47 31.26
N GLY A 11 -16.50 49.87 30.01
CA GLY A 11 -17.16 49.28 28.86
C GLY A 11 -16.90 47.78 28.90
N LEU A 12 -17.96 47.01 29.17
CA LEU A 12 -18.00 45.59 28.89
C LEU A 12 -17.78 45.44 27.38
N ILE A 13 -16.54 45.16 26.98
CA ILE A 13 -16.27 44.46 25.74
C ILE A 13 -16.85 43.07 25.97
N ALA A 14 -18.10 42.89 25.56
CA ALA A 14 -18.67 41.57 25.38
C ALA A 14 -17.78 40.87 24.34
N ALA A 15 -16.83 40.08 24.82
CA ALA A 15 -16.16 39.08 24.01
C ALA A 15 -17.24 38.12 23.52
N LEU A 16 -17.81 38.42 22.36
CA LEU A 16 -18.49 37.47 21.51
C LEU A 16 -17.44 36.41 21.16
N LEU A 17 -17.31 35.43 22.04
CA LEU A 17 -16.75 34.13 21.72
C LEU A 17 -17.66 33.55 20.65
N MET A 18 -17.33 33.83 19.40
CA MET A 18 -17.82 33.07 18.25
C MET A 18 -17.22 31.67 18.40
N THR A 19 -17.81 30.86 19.28
CA THR A 19 -17.70 29.41 19.17
C THR A 19 -18.36 29.06 17.85
N ALA A 20 -17.59 29.08 16.77
CA ALA A 20 -17.98 28.40 15.56
C ALA A 20 -18.27 26.96 15.98
N CYS A 21 -19.55 26.60 16.06
CA CYS A 21 -19.98 25.22 16.16
C CYS A 21 -19.47 24.53 14.89
N GLN A 22 -18.22 24.06 14.91
CA GLN A 22 -17.71 23.20 13.86
C GLN A 22 -18.56 21.94 13.91
N SER A 23 -19.48 21.83 12.97
CA SER A 23 -20.35 20.68 12.80
C SER A 23 -19.48 19.45 12.62
N LYS A 24 -19.78 18.37 13.37
CA LYS A 24 -19.09 17.09 13.16
C LYS A 24 -19.21 16.69 11.67
N PRO A 25 -18.17 16.06 11.10
CA PRO A 25 -18.26 15.54 9.74
C PRO A 25 -19.34 14.43 9.70
N PRO A 26 -19.85 14.09 8.49
CA PRO A 26 -20.71 12.93 8.31
C PRO A 26 -20.10 11.65 8.88
N THR A 27 -20.95 10.73 9.34
CA THR A 27 -20.52 9.46 9.90
C THR A 27 -19.97 8.52 8.82
N CYS A 28 -19.28 7.46 9.22
CA CYS A 28 -18.66 6.49 8.31
C CYS A 28 -19.64 5.90 7.28
N GLY A 29 -20.88 5.64 7.69
CA GLY A 29 -21.90 4.99 6.86
C GLY A 29 -22.74 5.95 6.02
N ASP A 30 -22.59 7.26 6.21
CA ASP A 30 -23.44 8.24 5.53
C ASP A 30 -23.25 8.20 4.01
N GLU A 31 -24.33 8.41 3.25
CA GLU A 31 -24.31 8.35 1.79
C GLU A 31 -23.34 9.37 1.17
N SER A 32 -23.22 10.56 1.78
CA SER A 32 -22.25 11.58 1.39
C SER A 32 -20.81 11.11 1.59
N THR A 33 -20.51 10.49 2.73
CA THR A 33 -19.21 9.86 3.01
C THR A 33 -18.87 8.80 1.98
N GLN A 34 -19.80 7.89 1.71
CA GLN A 34 -19.57 6.81 0.74
C GLN A 34 -19.36 7.36 -0.67
N THR A 35 -20.12 8.38 -1.06
CA THR A 35 -19.98 9.04 -2.36
C THR A 35 -18.62 9.68 -2.52
N GLU A 36 -18.16 10.41 -1.49
CA GLU A 36 -16.85 11.05 -1.53
C GLU A 36 -15.70 10.04 -1.48
N LEU A 37 -15.84 8.99 -0.67
CA LEU A 37 -14.87 7.89 -0.62
C LEU A 37 -14.70 7.21 -1.99
N ARG A 38 -15.78 6.99 -2.74
CA ARG A 38 -15.71 6.44 -4.10
C ARG A 38 -14.91 7.33 -5.03
N LYS A 39 -15.12 8.66 -5.00
CA LYS A 39 -14.34 9.60 -5.82
C LYS A 39 -12.85 9.52 -5.48
N VAL A 40 -12.52 9.57 -4.19
CA VAL A 40 -11.14 9.44 -3.71
C VAL A 40 -10.51 8.13 -4.17
N MET A 41 -11.25 7.00 -4.13
CA MET A 41 -10.75 5.72 -4.63
C MET A 41 -10.48 5.74 -6.14
N ILE A 42 -11.38 6.30 -6.96
CA ILE A 42 -11.20 6.40 -8.41
C ILE A 42 -9.97 7.26 -8.74
N GLU A 43 -9.82 8.42 -8.08
CA GLU A 43 -8.67 9.30 -8.25
C GLU A 43 -7.36 8.58 -7.90
N GLN A 44 -7.34 7.83 -6.80
CA GLN A 44 -6.16 7.06 -6.42
C GLN A 44 -5.86 5.91 -7.38
N ILE A 45 -6.88 5.22 -7.93
CA ILE A 45 -6.69 4.18 -8.95
C ILE A 45 -6.02 4.78 -10.19
N GLU A 46 -6.48 5.95 -10.65
CA GLU A 46 -5.87 6.67 -11.77
C GLU A 46 -4.42 7.06 -11.48
N ASN A 47 -4.18 7.64 -10.30
CA ASN A 47 -2.84 8.05 -9.88
C ASN A 47 -1.87 6.87 -9.74
N GLU A 48 -2.32 5.71 -9.24
CA GLU A 48 -1.50 4.49 -9.19
C GLU A 48 -1.26 3.92 -10.59
N ALA A 49 -2.26 3.93 -11.47
CA ALA A 49 -2.10 3.46 -12.84
C ALA A 49 -1.04 4.27 -13.61
N ARG A 50 -0.99 5.59 -13.41
CA ARG A 50 0.01 6.48 -14.03
C ARG A 50 1.44 6.15 -13.63
N LYS A 51 1.66 5.61 -12.43
CA LYS A 51 2.98 5.22 -11.92
C LYS A 51 3.53 3.93 -12.54
N LEU A 52 2.68 3.14 -13.20
CA LEU A 52 3.08 1.87 -13.82
C LEU A 52 3.78 2.11 -15.16
N PRO A 53 4.58 1.14 -15.67
CA PRO A 53 5.20 1.25 -16.99
C PRO A 53 4.17 1.53 -18.08
N PHE A 54 4.42 2.57 -18.90
CA PHE A 54 3.48 3.08 -19.91
C PHE A 54 2.14 3.61 -19.36
N GLY A 55 1.99 3.72 -18.04
CA GLY A 55 0.79 4.11 -17.33
C GLY A 55 0.25 5.47 -17.76
N ASP A 56 1.10 6.50 -17.84
CA ASP A 56 0.70 7.83 -18.31
C ASP A 56 0.11 7.84 -19.72
N ARG A 57 0.63 7.00 -20.64
CA ARG A 57 0.10 6.93 -22.01
C ARG A 57 -1.28 6.29 -22.04
N ILE A 58 -1.50 5.27 -21.20
CA ILE A 58 -2.74 4.50 -21.15
C ILE A 58 -3.81 5.26 -20.35
N ALA A 59 -3.46 5.90 -19.24
CA ALA A 59 -4.39 6.67 -18.39
C ALA A 59 -5.04 7.85 -19.14
N ASN A 60 -4.37 8.35 -20.18
CA ASN A 60 -4.88 9.41 -21.06
C ASN A 60 -5.77 8.89 -22.20
N GLN A 61 -6.00 7.57 -22.32
CA GLN A 61 -6.86 7.00 -23.35
C GLN A 61 -8.35 7.06 -22.95
N PRO A 62 -9.27 7.28 -23.90
CA PRO A 62 -10.71 7.28 -23.64
C PRO A 62 -11.22 5.98 -23.01
N GLU A 63 -10.63 4.84 -23.39
CA GLU A 63 -10.98 3.51 -22.87
C GLU A 63 -10.71 3.41 -21.37
N PHE A 64 -9.62 4.01 -20.89
CA PHE A 64 -9.27 4.03 -19.47
C PHE A 64 -10.24 4.87 -18.65
N GLN A 65 -10.61 6.04 -19.18
CA GLN A 65 -11.65 6.85 -18.59
C GLN A 65 -13.02 6.13 -18.62
N GLY A 66 -13.31 5.41 -19.71
CA GLY A 66 -14.49 4.55 -19.82
C GLY A 66 -14.53 3.44 -18.75
N PHE A 67 -13.39 2.83 -18.45
CA PHE A 67 -13.26 1.87 -17.36
C PHE A 67 -13.53 2.51 -15.99
N LEU A 68 -12.89 3.64 -15.68
CA LEU A 68 -13.08 4.33 -14.40
C LEU A 68 -14.52 4.83 -14.21
N ASN A 69 -15.20 5.21 -15.29
CA ASN A 69 -16.61 5.60 -15.23
C ASN A 69 -17.56 4.39 -15.11
N GLY A 70 -17.13 3.21 -15.60
CA GLY A 70 -17.94 1.99 -15.61
C GLY A 70 -17.74 1.09 -14.38
N ILE A 71 -16.73 1.34 -13.56
CA ILE A 71 -16.49 0.55 -12.35
C ILE A 71 -17.47 0.93 -11.25
N THR A 72 -18.11 -0.08 -10.67
CA THR A 72 -18.97 0.07 -9.50
C THR A 72 -18.18 -0.32 -8.25
N LEU A 73 -18.13 0.59 -7.28
CA LEU A 73 -17.49 0.39 -5.97
C LEU A 73 -18.55 0.37 -4.87
N THR A 74 -18.79 -0.81 -4.30
CA THR A 74 -19.78 -1.01 -3.23
C THR A 74 -19.08 -1.11 -1.87
N LEU A 75 -19.62 -0.44 -0.87
CA LEU A 75 -19.14 -0.49 0.51
C LEU A 75 -20.11 -1.33 1.35
N SER A 76 -19.57 -2.25 2.14
CA SER A 76 -20.30 -3.08 3.09
C SER A 76 -19.51 -3.23 4.39
N GLU A 77 -20.12 -3.85 5.41
CA GLU A 77 -19.45 -4.11 6.70
C GLU A 77 -18.81 -2.85 7.33
N ILE A 78 -19.49 -1.70 7.20
CA ILE A 78 -18.97 -0.41 7.65
C ILE A 78 -18.99 -0.36 9.19
N THR A 79 -17.84 -0.10 9.78
CA THR A 79 -17.64 0.02 11.23
C THR A 79 -16.88 1.30 11.55
N SER A 80 -17.06 1.80 12.78
CA SER A 80 -16.42 3.02 13.27
C SER A 80 -15.90 2.82 14.68
N ASP A 81 -14.74 3.40 14.96
CA ASP A 81 -14.16 3.46 16.32
C ASP A 81 -14.83 4.56 17.18
N GLY A 82 -15.84 5.24 16.64
CA GLY A 82 -16.50 6.38 17.27
C GLY A 82 -15.88 7.73 16.88
N TYR A 83 -16.54 8.81 17.30
CA TYR A 83 -16.06 10.17 17.03
C TYR A 83 -14.94 10.56 17.97
N ASN A 84 -13.78 10.91 17.42
CA ASN A 84 -12.70 11.52 18.19
C ASN A 84 -12.87 13.05 18.18
N SER A 85 -13.24 13.63 19.33
CA SER A 85 -13.47 15.07 19.48
C SER A 85 -12.22 15.91 19.33
N ASP A 86 -11.06 15.38 19.75
CA ASP A 86 -9.80 16.12 19.75
C ASP A 86 -9.25 16.26 18.33
N MET A 87 -9.37 15.20 17.53
CA MET A 87 -8.96 15.18 16.12
C MET A 87 -10.08 15.56 15.15
N LYS A 88 -11.29 15.80 15.66
CA LYS A 88 -12.51 16.12 14.91
C LYS A 88 -12.80 15.15 13.76
N LYS A 89 -12.55 13.86 13.96
CA LYS A 89 -12.62 12.84 12.91
C LYS A 89 -13.32 11.55 13.37
N TYR A 90 -13.87 10.82 12.42
CA TYR A 90 -14.15 9.39 12.55
C TYR A 90 -13.04 8.58 11.87
N THR A 91 -12.67 7.46 12.49
CA THR A 91 -11.90 6.41 11.83
C THR A 91 -12.83 5.24 11.54
N CYS A 92 -12.78 4.78 10.30
CA CYS A 92 -13.76 3.89 9.70
C CYS A 92 -13.06 2.70 9.06
N GLN A 93 -13.71 1.55 9.09
CA GLN A 93 -13.33 0.39 8.30
C GLN A 93 -14.52 -0.10 7.49
N ALA A 94 -14.28 -0.54 6.26
CA ALA A 94 -15.31 -1.12 5.41
C ALA A 94 -14.73 -2.22 4.54
N ARG A 95 -15.59 -3.14 4.08
CA ARG A 95 -15.30 -3.98 2.92
C ARG A 95 -15.70 -3.21 1.67
N VAL A 96 -14.77 -3.09 0.73
CA VAL A 96 -15.04 -2.55 -0.60
C VAL A 96 -15.09 -3.69 -1.60
N THR A 97 -16.02 -3.62 -2.55
CA THR A 97 -16.15 -4.58 -3.65
C THR A 97 -16.25 -3.83 -4.96
N ALA A 98 -15.35 -4.15 -5.89
CA ALA A 98 -15.33 -3.64 -7.25
C ALA A 98 -15.97 -4.64 -8.22
N SER A 99 -16.81 -4.11 -9.11
CA SER A 99 -17.38 -4.85 -10.24
C SER A 99 -17.45 -3.97 -11.48
N ALA A 100 -17.15 -4.53 -12.64
CA ALA A 100 -17.32 -3.89 -13.94
C ALA A 100 -17.55 -4.99 -15.00
N SER A 101 -18.06 -4.64 -16.17
CA SER A 101 -18.23 -5.59 -17.29
C SER A 101 -16.90 -6.23 -17.73
N SER A 102 -15.79 -5.51 -17.58
CA SER A 102 -14.42 -5.96 -17.84
C SER A 102 -13.79 -6.74 -16.69
N ILE A 103 -14.46 -6.84 -15.53
CA ILE A 103 -13.99 -7.56 -14.35
C ILE A 103 -14.76 -8.88 -14.25
N PRO A 104 -14.19 -10.02 -14.68
CA PRO A 104 -14.90 -11.29 -14.75
C PRO A 104 -15.25 -11.88 -13.37
N LYS A 105 -14.55 -11.45 -12.31
CA LYS A 105 -14.83 -11.82 -10.92
C LYS A 105 -14.67 -10.60 -10.04
N GLN A 106 -15.66 -10.34 -9.18
CA GLN A 106 -15.62 -9.23 -8.23
C GLN A 106 -14.33 -9.25 -7.40
N ILE A 107 -13.73 -8.09 -7.23
CA ILE A 107 -12.54 -7.89 -6.41
C ILE A 107 -13.01 -7.27 -5.11
N SER A 108 -12.61 -7.81 -3.96
CA SER A 108 -13.04 -7.30 -2.65
C SER A 108 -11.88 -7.28 -1.66
N ASP A 109 -11.81 -6.23 -0.85
CA ASP A 109 -10.80 -6.07 0.19
C ASP A 109 -11.34 -5.24 1.36
N ARG A 110 -10.65 -5.26 2.51
CA ARG A 110 -10.91 -4.33 3.61
C ARG A 110 -10.10 -3.06 3.45
N ILE A 111 -10.75 -1.93 3.67
CA ILE A 111 -10.14 -0.61 3.63
C ILE A 111 -10.33 0.12 4.95
N THR A 112 -9.42 1.04 5.23
CA THR A 112 -9.55 2.00 6.34
C THR A 112 -9.64 3.40 5.76
N TYR A 113 -10.54 4.22 6.28
CA TYR A 113 -10.69 5.62 5.86
C TYR A 113 -11.07 6.50 7.04
N ASN A 114 -10.86 7.80 6.90
CA ASN A 114 -11.29 8.80 7.88
C ASN A 114 -12.30 9.76 7.26
N THR A 115 -13.23 10.24 8.07
CA THR A 115 -13.99 11.47 7.78
C THR A 115 -13.58 12.53 8.77
N GLN A 116 -13.24 13.75 8.31
CA GLN A 116 -12.71 14.80 9.18
C GLN A 116 -13.30 16.15 8.81
N ALA A 117 -13.72 16.94 9.79
CA ALA A 117 -14.13 18.33 9.55
C ALA A 117 -12.90 19.19 9.22
N THR A 118 -13.02 20.09 8.25
CA THR A 118 -12.00 21.07 7.88
C THR A 118 -12.28 22.42 8.54
N GLU A 119 -11.24 23.23 8.68
CA GLU A 119 -11.36 24.61 9.17
C GLU A 119 -11.70 25.60 8.04
N ASP A 120 -11.80 25.12 6.81
CA ASP A 120 -12.11 25.92 5.64
C ASP A 120 -13.58 26.39 5.68
N PRO A 121 -13.87 27.67 5.38
CA PRO A 121 -15.22 28.23 5.45
C PRO A 121 -16.13 27.80 4.28
N GLY A 122 -15.60 27.09 3.28
CA GLY A 122 -16.35 26.66 2.09
C GLY A 122 -16.92 25.23 2.23
N PRO A 123 -18.14 24.95 1.73
CA PRO A 123 -18.65 23.58 1.65
C PRO A 123 -17.93 22.76 0.54
N PRO A 124 -17.62 21.47 0.76
CA PRO A 124 -17.78 20.76 2.02
C PRO A 124 -16.69 21.19 3.02
N ASN A 125 -17.13 21.51 4.25
CA ASN A 125 -16.25 21.78 5.39
C ASN A 125 -15.75 20.49 6.05
N TRP A 126 -15.56 19.44 5.25
CA TRP A 126 -15.11 18.13 5.68
C TRP A 126 -14.51 17.38 4.50
N ILE A 127 -13.68 16.39 4.80
CA ILE A 127 -12.98 15.56 3.81
C ILE A 127 -13.10 14.09 4.16
N VAL A 128 -12.98 13.26 3.13
CA VAL A 128 -12.70 11.82 3.28
C VAL A 128 -11.26 11.56 2.88
N GLN A 129 -10.56 10.81 3.72
CA GLN A 129 -9.22 10.34 3.41
C GLN A 129 -9.20 8.82 3.44
N LEU A 130 -8.81 8.19 2.32
CA LEU A 130 -8.46 6.77 2.34
C LEU A 130 -7.11 6.63 3.05
N ASN A 131 -7.09 5.89 4.16
CA ASN A 131 -5.87 5.66 4.92
C ASN A 131 -5.10 4.52 4.25
N ASP A 132 -4.17 4.95 3.39
CA ASP A 132 -3.11 4.18 2.74
C ASP A 132 -3.42 3.35 1.47
N LYS A 133 -2.30 3.07 0.78
CA LYS A 133 -2.07 2.33 -0.47
C LYS A 133 -2.68 0.92 -0.49
N SER A 134 -3.99 0.82 -0.36
CA SER A 134 -4.70 -0.45 -0.30
C SER A 134 -4.33 -1.33 -1.51
N PRO A 135 -3.97 -2.61 -1.30
CA PRO A 135 -3.76 -3.57 -2.38
C PRO A 135 -4.90 -3.58 -3.40
N PHE A 136 -6.12 -3.28 -2.93
CA PHE A 136 -7.30 -3.02 -3.73
C PHE A 136 -7.08 -1.95 -4.83
N VAL A 137 -6.58 -0.76 -4.47
CA VAL A 137 -6.36 0.36 -5.40
C VAL A 137 -5.32 -0.01 -6.44
N SER A 138 -4.18 -0.58 -6.01
CA SER A 138 -3.10 -0.98 -6.92
C SER A 138 -3.53 -2.12 -7.87
N THR A 139 -4.33 -3.06 -7.38
CA THR A 139 -4.89 -4.16 -8.17
C THR A 139 -5.87 -3.63 -9.21
N LEU A 140 -6.75 -2.71 -8.83
CA LEU A 140 -7.68 -2.09 -9.76
C LEU A 140 -6.99 -1.21 -10.79
N ALA A 141 -5.90 -0.52 -10.43
CA ALA A 141 -5.08 0.23 -11.37
C ALA A 141 -4.51 -0.69 -12.46
N GLN A 142 -3.97 -1.86 -12.09
CA GLN A 142 -3.46 -2.83 -13.05
C GLN A 142 -4.58 -3.44 -13.91
N VAL A 143 -5.73 -3.74 -13.31
CA VAL A 143 -6.92 -4.25 -14.04
C VAL A 143 -7.42 -3.22 -15.05
N ALA A 144 -7.44 -1.93 -14.69
CA ALA A 144 -7.80 -0.83 -15.58
C ALA A 144 -6.87 -0.76 -16.79
N LEU A 145 -5.54 -0.80 -16.57
CA LEU A 145 -4.57 -0.82 -17.67
C LEU A 145 -4.74 -2.05 -18.58
N ASN A 146 -5.00 -3.23 -18.00
CA ASN A 146 -5.17 -4.45 -18.78
C ASN A 146 -6.46 -4.43 -19.61
N ALA A 147 -7.58 -3.97 -19.03
CA ALA A 147 -8.88 -3.89 -19.71
C ALA A 147 -8.87 -2.94 -20.92
N THR A 148 -8.01 -1.91 -20.88
CA THR A 148 -7.93 -0.86 -21.90
C THR A 148 -6.97 -1.20 -23.04
N SER A 149 -6.04 -2.13 -22.79
CA SER A 149 -5.05 -2.58 -23.78
C SER A 149 -5.57 -3.55 -24.84
N ILE A 150 -6.89 -3.80 -24.92
CA ILE A 150 -7.44 -4.97 -25.62
C ILE A 150 -8.21 -4.68 -26.92
N THR A 151 -8.46 -3.44 -27.35
CA THR A 151 -9.24 -3.23 -28.60
C THR A 151 -8.60 -2.39 -29.70
N GLY A 152 -7.33 -2.01 -29.60
CA GLY A 152 -6.69 -1.34 -30.74
C GLY A 152 -5.18 -1.20 -30.64
N ASN A 153 -4.48 -1.71 -31.64
CA ASN A 153 -3.13 -1.30 -32.06
C ASN A 153 -1.89 -1.82 -31.29
N LEU A 154 -1.94 -3.01 -30.68
CA LEU A 154 -0.71 -3.76 -30.33
C LEU A 154 -0.72 -5.22 -30.81
N GLY A 155 -1.47 -5.51 -31.86
CA GLY A 155 -1.61 -6.86 -32.41
C GLY A 155 -1.25 -6.94 -33.89
N GLU A 156 0.04 -7.02 -34.21
CA GLU A 156 0.47 -7.78 -35.38
C GLU A 156 1.49 -8.83 -34.92
N GLN A 157 1.23 -10.09 -35.31
CA GLN A 157 1.98 -11.31 -34.99
C GLN A 157 1.80 -11.91 -33.59
N SER A 158 0.70 -12.65 -33.39
CA SER A 158 0.77 -14.11 -33.20
C SER A 158 -0.63 -14.72 -33.04
N SER A 159 -0.84 -15.89 -33.65
CA SER A 159 -2.10 -16.53 -34.04
C SER A 159 -2.97 -17.13 -32.92
N LEU A 160 -2.94 -16.52 -31.74
CA LEU A 160 -3.96 -16.68 -30.68
C LEU A 160 -4.22 -15.26 -30.15
N PRO A 161 -5.47 -14.83 -29.90
CA PRO A 161 -5.74 -13.52 -29.31
C PRO A 161 -4.82 -13.35 -28.10
N TYR A 162 -4.03 -12.26 -28.05
CA TYR A 162 -3.08 -12.04 -26.95
C TYR A 162 -3.78 -12.11 -25.59
N VAL A 163 -5.07 -11.75 -25.56
CA VAL A 163 -5.97 -11.90 -24.41
C VAL A 163 -6.23 -13.35 -24.03
N GLU A 164 -6.35 -14.27 -24.98
CA GLU A 164 -6.54 -15.69 -24.68
C GLU A 164 -5.23 -16.34 -24.23
N ARG A 165 -4.08 -15.86 -24.74
CA ARG A 165 -2.77 -16.23 -24.19
C ARG A 165 -2.47 -15.56 -22.86
N LEU A 166 -2.93 -14.35 -22.60
CA LEU A 166 -2.88 -13.71 -21.29
C LEU A 166 -3.91 -14.31 -20.35
N TYR A 167 -5.03 -14.82 -20.82
CA TYR A 167 -6.03 -15.50 -20.01
C TYR A 167 -5.59 -16.93 -19.71
N LEU A 168 -4.87 -17.59 -20.60
CA LEU A 168 -4.20 -18.87 -20.34
C LEU A 168 -2.90 -18.69 -19.56
N ALA A 169 -2.15 -17.59 -19.75
CA ALA A 169 -0.98 -17.22 -18.95
C ALA A 169 -1.38 -16.61 -17.60
N GLN A 170 -2.53 -15.96 -17.48
CA GLN A 170 -3.23 -15.59 -16.23
C GLN A 170 -4.09 -16.73 -15.73
N GLN A 171 -4.34 -17.84 -16.42
CA GLN A 171 -4.89 -19.03 -15.77
C GLN A 171 -3.76 -19.91 -15.28
N ALA A 172 -2.64 -19.92 -16.00
CA ALA A 172 -1.34 -20.38 -15.50
C ALA A 172 -0.76 -19.44 -14.41
N ALA A 173 -1.14 -18.15 -14.39
CA ALA A 173 -0.85 -17.13 -13.36
C ALA A 173 -2.11 -16.64 -12.60
N LYS A 174 -3.17 -17.45 -12.62
CA LYS A 174 -4.29 -17.52 -11.64
C LYS A 174 -4.15 -18.86 -10.92
N ASN A 175 -2.93 -19.27 -10.68
CA ASN A 175 -2.63 -19.29 -9.26
C ASN A 175 -2.19 -17.85 -8.96
N PRO A 176 -2.64 -17.23 -7.87
CA PRO A 176 -2.02 -15.98 -7.42
C PRO A 176 -0.49 -16.17 -7.53
N ILE A 177 0.33 -15.12 -7.70
CA ILE A 177 1.55 -15.22 -6.89
C ILE A 177 0.96 -15.21 -5.50
N ASP A 178 0.78 -16.43 -5.02
CA ASP A 178 0.19 -16.73 -3.77
C ASP A 178 1.04 -15.86 -2.85
N SER A 179 0.42 -14.92 -2.15
CA SER A 179 1.10 -14.29 -1.03
C SER A 179 1.64 -15.39 -0.08
N ALA A 180 1.14 -16.62 -0.23
CA ALA A 180 1.64 -17.86 0.30
C ALA A 180 2.54 -18.74 -0.59
N SER A 181 3.00 -18.44 -1.83
CA SER A 181 4.04 -19.24 -2.52
C SER A 181 4.79 -18.61 -3.72
N MET A 182 6.06 -19.02 -3.90
CA MET A 182 7.01 -18.58 -4.94
C MET A 182 7.82 -19.76 -5.51
N PRO A 183 7.66 -20.11 -6.82
CA PRO A 183 8.38 -21.20 -7.45
C PRO A 183 9.81 -20.83 -7.87
N THR A 184 10.74 -21.78 -7.71
CA THR A 184 12.18 -21.65 -7.98
C THR A 184 12.72 -22.89 -8.69
N ARG A 185 13.97 -22.85 -9.18
CA ARG A 185 14.63 -24.00 -9.81
C ARG A 185 14.85 -25.18 -8.86
N TYR A 186 14.79 -24.95 -7.55
CA TYR A 186 15.09 -25.96 -6.52
C TYR A 186 13.85 -26.39 -5.73
N GLY A 187 12.68 -25.83 -6.04
CA GLY A 187 11.44 -26.09 -5.32
C GLY A 187 10.59 -24.84 -5.14
N THR A 188 9.66 -24.91 -4.20
CA THR A 188 8.68 -23.84 -3.97
C THR A 188 8.85 -23.29 -2.56
N LEU A 189 8.99 -21.98 -2.43
CA LEU A 189 8.78 -21.30 -1.16
C LEU A 189 7.29 -21.10 -0.93
N SER A 190 6.84 -21.18 0.31
CA SER A 190 5.46 -20.88 0.68
C SER A 190 5.31 -20.26 2.06
N VAL A 191 4.13 -19.71 2.36
CA VAL A 191 3.73 -19.21 3.67
C VAL A 191 2.52 -20.01 4.11
N ASN A 192 2.54 -20.58 5.31
CA ASN A 192 1.37 -21.30 5.83
C ASN A 192 0.34 -20.36 6.46
N GLU A 193 -0.76 -20.94 6.93
CA GLU A 193 -1.85 -20.22 7.63
C GLU A 193 -1.39 -19.54 8.93
N GLU A 194 -0.25 -19.96 9.49
CA GLU A 194 0.39 -19.35 10.68
C GLU A 194 1.42 -18.25 10.30
N ASN A 195 1.42 -17.76 9.06
CA ASN A 195 2.40 -16.78 8.56
C ASN A 195 3.87 -17.22 8.63
N LYS A 196 4.15 -18.53 8.60
CA LYS A 196 5.53 -19.07 8.63
C LYS A 196 6.02 -19.47 7.25
N LEU A 197 7.30 -19.17 6.99
CA LEU A 197 7.97 -19.48 5.73
C LEU A 197 8.35 -20.97 5.63
N LEU A 198 7.95 -21.56 4.52
CA LEU A 198 8.17 -22.95 4.15
C LEU A 198 9.04 -23.03 2.89
N PHE A 199 9.84 -24.09 2.77
CA PHE A 199 10.45 -24.54 1.53
C PHE A 199 10.06 -26.00 1.27
N ASN A 200 9.45 -26.27 0.12
CA ASN A 200 8.91 -27.59 -0.23
C ASN A 200 8.01 -28.19 0.88
N GLY A 201 7.18 -27.33 1.49
CA GLY A 201 6.26 -27.69 2.56
C GLY A 201 6.88 -27.92 3.94
N LYS A 202 8.19 -27.70 4.11
CA LYS A 202 8.89 -27.79 5.41
C LYS A 202 9.26 -26.40 5.90
N LEU A 203 9.20 -26.16 7.21
CA LEU A 203 9.67 -24.90 7.78
C LEU A 203 11.13 -24.64 7.40
N THR A 204 11.42 -23.37 7.10
CA THR A 204 12.81 -22.90 6.94
C THR A 204 13.57 -22.95 8.25
N GLU A 205 14.91 -23.03 8.16
CA GLU A 205 15.80 -22.98 9.33
C GLU A 205 16.77 -21.78 9.17
N PRO A 206 16.77 -20.82 10.12
CA PRO A 206 15.79 -20.65 11.20
C PRO A 206 14.36 -20.42 10.70
N VAL A 207 13.38 -20.70 11.57
CA VAL A 207 11.96 -20.43 11.28
C VAL A 207 11.75 -18.93 11.10
N VAL A 208 11.19 -18.55 9.96
CA VAL A 208 10.76 -17.18 9.66
C VAL A 208 9.26 -17.06 9.86
N GLU A 209 8.83 -16.13 10.71
CA GLU A 209 7.42 -15.83 11.00
C GLU A 209 7.12 -14.37 10.64
N GLY A 210 6.06 -14.15 9.87
CA GLY A 210 5.57 -12.82 9.51
C GLY A 210 4.88 -12.14 10.68
N ASN A 211 5.12 -10.84 10.86
CA ASN A 211 4.43 -10.05 11.87
C ASN A 211 2.97 -9.84 11.46
N ASN A 212 2.73 -9.09 10.39
CA ASN A 212 1.39 -8.99 9.77
C ASN A 212 1.26 -9.92 8.57
N SER A 213 2.31 -10.00 7.76
CA SER A 213 2.38 -10.89 6.59
C SER A 213 3.82 -11.12 6.14
N LEU A 214 4.03 -12.21 5.41
CA LEU A 214 5.21 -12.39 4.56
C LEU A 214 4.81 -12.19 3.10
N SER A 215 5.70 -11.61 2.31
CA SER A 215 5.47 -11.37 0.88
C SER A 215 6.73 -11.62 0.09
N PHE A 216 6.61 -12.37 -1.01
CA PHE A 216 7.70 -12.62 -1.94
C PHE A 216 7.79 -11.45 -2.94
N LEU A 217 8.91 -10.72 -2.93
CA LEU A 217 9.05 -9.48 -3.70
C LEU A 217 9.80 -9.66 -5.01
N ASP A 218 10.89 -10.43 -5.01
CA ASP A 218 11.74 -10.62 -6.18
C ASP A 218 12.45 -11.97 -6.09
N LYS A 219 12.85 -12.50 -7.24
CA LYS A 219 13.68 -13.70 -7.36
C LYS A 219 14.81 -13.42 -8.35
N LYS A 220 16.04 -13.57 -7.88
CA LYS A 220 17.25 -13.49 -8.71
C LYS A 220 17.86 -14.88 -8.85
N SER A 221 18.02 -15.32 -10.09
CA SER A 221 18.68 -16.58 -10.40
C SER A 221 20.16 -16.34 -10.68
N PHE A 222 21.01 -17.14 -10.02
CA PHE A 222 22.45 -17.23 -10.24
C PHE A 222 22.78 -18.58 -10.89
N ALA A 223 24.05 -18.89 -11.13
CA ALA A 223 24.42 -20.15 -11.77
C ALA A 223 23.88 -21.38 -11.00
N ASP A 224 24.11 -21.43 -9.70
CA ASP A 224 23.90 -22.59 -8.82
C ASP A 224 22.86 -22.37 -7.71
N GLN A 225 22.20 -21.21 -7.69
CA GLN A 225 21.21 -20.87 -6.68
C GLN A 225 20.15 -19.89 -7.18
N ASP A 226 18.97 -19.95 -6.58
CA ASP A 226 17.96 -18.89 -6.66
C ASP A 226 17.93 -18.13 -5.33
N ILE A 227 17.87 -16.81 -5.39
CA ILE A 227 17.74 -15.96 -4.21
C ILE A 227 16.40 -15.24 -4.28
N VAL A 228 15.57 -15.42 -3.27
CA VAL A 228 14.26 -14.78 -3.15
C VAL A 228 14.33 -13.71 -2.07
N LEU A 229 13.87 -12.51 -2.40
CA LEU A 229 13.65 -11.44 -1.44
C LEU A 229 12.26 -11.60 -0.83
N VAL A 230 12.21 -11.74 0.49
CA VAL A 230 10.98 -11.82 1.28
C VAL A 230 10.86 -10.57 2.14
N GLN A 231 9.71 -9.91 2.10
CA GLN A 231 9.37 -8.85 3.03
C GLN A 231 8.52 -9.42 4.16
N ASN A 232 8.90 -9.09 5.39
CA ASN A 232 8.08 -9.22 6.58
C ASN A 232 7.46 -7.85 6.87
N THR A 233 6.15 -7.77 6.68
CA THR A 233 5.39 -6.53 6.83
C THR A 233 5.05 -6.31 8.29
N GLY A 234 5.44 -5.15 8.81
CA GLY A 234 5.18 -4.74 10.19
C GLY A 234 4.07 -3.69 10.29
N GLY A 235 4.07 -2.97 11.42
CA GLY A 235 3.12 -1.89 11.71
C GLY A 235 3.72 -0.49 11.52
N THR A 236 3.03 0.53 12.03
CA THR A 236 3.41 1.96 11.85
C THR A 236 4.81 2.31 12.36
N ALA A 237 5.33 1.59 13.36
CA ALA A 237 6.68 1.80 13.89
C ALA A 237 7.78 1.23 12.98
N CYS A 238 7.50 0.16 12.22
CA CYS A 238 8.44 -0.44 11.29
C CYS A 238 7.68 -1.11 10.13
N PRO A 239 7.36 -0.36 9.07
CA PRO A 239 6.50 -0.85 7.98
C PRO A 239 7.03 -2.10 7.28
N ALA A 240 8.33 -2.18 7.02
CA ALA A 240 8.91 -3.29 6.26
C ALA A 240 10.32 -3.66 6.72
N VAL A 241 10.53 -4.96 6.92
CA VAL A 241 11.87 -5.56 7.04
C VAL A 241 11.98 -6.74 6.09
N TYR A 242 13.20 -7.14 5.77
CA TYR A 242 13.51 -7.98 4.63
C TYR A 242 14.38 -9.16 5.02
N ILE A 243 14.25 -10.24 4.25
CA ILE A 243 14.99 -11.49 4.41
C ILE A 243 15.35 -11.99 3.02
N PHE A 244 16.60 -12.46 2.84
CA PHE A 244 16.95 -13.22 1.65
C PHE A 244 16.84 -14.70 1.95
N VAL A 245 16.20 -15.43 1.03
CA VAL A 245 16.11 -16.88 1.05
C VAL A 245 16.93 -17.41 -0.11
N GLN A 246 18.03 -18.07 0.20
CA GLN A 246 18.95 -18.65 -0.77
C GLN A 246 18.62 -20.13 -0.94
N LEU A 247 18.38 -20.53 -2.18
CA LEU A 247 17.85 -21.83 -2.55
C LEU A 247 18.81 -22.53 -3.47
N THR A 248 19.21 -23.74 -3.06
CA THR A 248 20.07 -24.63 -3.84
C THR A 248 19.46 -26.01 -3.87
N GLN A 249 20.10 -26.95 -4.57
CA GLN A 249 19.71 -28.35 -4.54
C GLN A 249 19.81 -28.97 -3.13
N ALA A 250 20.65 -28.41 -2.25
CA ALA A 250 20.82 -28.88 -0.88
C ALA A 250 19.70 -28.43 0.07
N GLY A 251 18.97 -27.35 -0.25
CA GLY A 251 17.94 -26.81 0.61
C GLY A 251 17.79 -25.28 0.55
N ALA A 252 17.09 -24.74 1.54
CA ALA A 252 16.92 -23.31 1.75
C ALA A 252 17.77 -22.83 2.94
N THR A 253 18.42 -21.68 2.78
CA THR A 253 19.04 -20.94 3.89
C THR A 253 18.49 -19.53 3.92
N VAL A 254 18.26 -18.99 5.10
CA VAL A 254 17.70 -17.65 5.27
C VAL A 254 18.70 -16.74 5.97
N THR A 255 18.74 -15.47 5.57
CA THR A 255 19.54 -14.47 6.28
C THR A 255 18.85 -14.03 7.58
N LYS A 256 19.58 -13.32 8.43
CA LYS A 256 18.94 -12.47 9.44
C LYS A 256 18.05 -11.44 8.75
N THR A 257 17.02 -11.01 9.47
CA THR A 257 16.17 -9.90 9.06
C THR A 257 16.98 -8.60 8.96
N PHE A 258 16.76 -7.82 7.92
CA PHE A 258 17.49 -6.58 7.65
C PHE A 258 16.56 -5.51 7.04
N GLY A 259 17.11 -4.32 6.79
CA GLY A 259 16.37 -3.17 6.26
C GLY A 259 16.45 -1.95 7.19
N THR A 260 15.65 -0.93 6.90
CA THR A 260 15.60 0.30 7.71
C THR A 260 14.22 0.57 8.28
N CYS A 261 13.23 -0.30 8.04
CA CYS A 261 11.79 -0.03 8.16
C CYS A 261 11.15 0.71 6.97
N SER A 262 11.95 1.21 6.02
CA SER A 262 11.46 1.77 4.76
C SER A 262 10.94 0.65 3.84
N ASP A 263 9.75 0.83 3.28
CA ASP A 263 9.21 0.01 2.18
C ASP A 263 9.83 0.37 0.83
N LEU A 264 10.49 1.53 0.74
CA LEU A 264 11.22 1.99 -0.44
C LEU A 264 12.64 1.45 -0.45
N TYR A 265 12.98 0.68 -1.48
CA TYR A 265 14.31 0.14 -1.71
C TYR A 265 14.68 0.13 -3.20
N GLN A 266 15.97 0.03 -3.46
CA GLN A 266 16.53 -0.31 -4.76
C GLN A 266 17.28 -1.63 -4.64
N LEU A 267 17.03 -2.57 -5.54
CA LEU A 267 17.72 -3.85 -5.60
C LEU A 267 18.49 -3.96 -6.92
N GLU A 268 19.80 -4.09 -6.83
CA GLU A 268 20.69 -4.21 -7.97
C GLU A 268 21.47 -5.53 -7.91
N GLN A 269 21.60 -6.20 -9.06
CA GLN A 269 22.42 -7.41 -9.20
C GLN A 269 23.62 -7.11 -10.10
N GLN A 270 24.83 -7.38 -9.61
CA GLN A 270 26.06 -7.29 -10.38
C GLN A 270 26.89 -8.55 -10.18
N GLY A 271 26.92 -9.44 -11.18
CA GLY A 271 27.59 -10.73 -11.05
C GLY A 271 26.97 -11.56 -9.93
N SER A 272 27.79 -11.97 -8.95
CA SER A 272 27.40 -12.72 -7.74
C SER A 272 26.90 -11.85 -6.58
N LYS A 273 26.85 -10.53 -6.77
CA LYS A 273 26.53 -9.56 -5.72
C LYS A 273 25.11 -9.02 -5.89
N LEU A 274 24.32 -9.06 -4.81
CA LEU A 274 23.06 -8.31 -4.68
C LEU A 274 23.28 -7.13 -3.74
N THR A 275 22.92 -5.93 -4.19
CA THR A 275 22.99 -4.71 -3.39
C THR A 275 21.58 -4.19 -3.17
N MET A 276 21.16 -4.07 -1.91
CA MET A 276 19.94 -3.39 -1.52
C MET A 276 20.25 -2.05 -0.87
N THR A 277 19.72 -0.99 -1.46
CA THR A 277 19.86 0.37 -0.94
C THR A 277 18.51 0.84 -0.43
N PHE A 278 18.48 1.27 0.82
CA PHE A 278 17.29 1.82 1.47
C PHE A 278 17.49 3.30 1.77
N ALA A 279 16.38 4.04 1.84
CA ALA A 279 16.36 5.29 2.59
C ALA A 279 16.42 5.01 4.09
N GLY A 280 17.04 5.89 4.87
CA GLY A 280 16.92 5.88 6.32
C GLY A 280 15.47 6.16 6.73
N PHE A 281 15.02 5.57 7.81
CA PHE A 281 13.65 5.73 8.31
C PHE A 281 13.69 6.02 9.81
N LEU A 282 12.77 6.87 10.24
CA LEU A 282 12.50 7.18 11.64
C LEU A 282 11.02 6.98 11.92
N GLY A 283 10.73 6.46 13.11
CA GLY A 283 9.38 6.13 13.54
C GLY A 283 8.48 7.37 13.67
N PRO A 284 7.16 7.15 13.84
CA PRO A 284 6.17 8.21 13.87
C PRO A 284 6.32 9.19 15.05
N ALA A 285 7.04 8.79 16.10
CA ALA A 285 7.30 9.61 17.29
C ALA A 285 8.28 10.78 17.06
N GLU A 286 9.08 10.73 15.99
CA GLU A 286 10.09 11.77 15.70
C GLU A 286 9.50 12.97 14.95
N SER A 287 10.20 14.11 14.95
CA SER A 287 9.75 15.30 14.22
C SER A 287 9.85 15.11 12.69
N GLU A 288 9.07 15.89 11.93
CA GLU A 288 9.11 15.86 10.46
C GLU A 288 10.47 16.29 9.90
N GLN A 289 11.20 17.18 10.58
CA GLN A 289 12.54 17.58 10.16
C GLN A 289 13.53 16.41 10.29
N GLU A 290 13.47 15.67 11.40
CA GLU A 290 14.33 14.50 11.63
C GLU A 290 14.01 13.37 10.65
N LYS A 291 12.73 13.11 10.39
CA LYS A 291 12.29 12.13 9.38
C LYS A 291 12.81 12.45 7.99
N ARG A 292 12.73 13.72 7.56
CA ARG A 292 13.28 14.16 6.26
C ARG A 292 14.79 14.01 6.19
N ALA A 293 15.51 14.37 7.26
CA ALA A 293 16.96 14.19 7.33
C ALA A 293 17.36 12.71 7.29
N ALA A 294 16.59 11.82 7.92
CA ALA A 294 16.80 10.38 7.86
C ALA A 294 16.55 9.80 6.45
N ALA A 295 15.48 10.23 5.77
CA ALA A 295 15.13 9.75 4.43
C ALA A 295 16.20 10.10 3.36
N GLN A 296 17.01 11.12 3.60
CA GLN A 296 18.13 11.48 2.73
C GLN A 296 19.37 10.58 2.92
N LYS A 297 19.48 9.90 4.07
CA LYS A 297 20.57 8.95 4.32
C LYS A 297 20.29 7.65 3.57
N ARG A 298 21.33 7.06 3.01
CA ARG A 298 21.27 5.75 2.34
C ARG A 298 21.91 4.70 3.22
N VAL A 299 21.22 3.58 3.38
CA VAL A 299 21.73 2.41 4.11
C VAL A 299 21.85 1.28 3.11
N VAL A 300 23.03 0.66 3.04
CA VAL A 300 23.35 -0.33 2.01
C VAL A 300 23.57 -1.70 2.65
N TYR A 301 22.85 -2.67 2.12
CA TYR A 301 23.03 -4.08 2.42
C TYR A 301 23.55 -4.80 1.19
N VAL A 302 24.54 -5.67 1.38
CA VAL A 302 25.14 -6.45 0.30
C VAL A 302 25.07 -7.92 0.67
N LEU A 303 24.46 -8.72 -0.22
CA LEU A 303 24.56 -10.16 -0.20
C LEU A 303 25.56 -10.60 -1.28
N GLU A 304 26.64 -11.24 -0.85
CA GLU A 304 27.66 -11.75 -1.74
C GLU A 304 28.23 -13.06 -1.16
N ASN A 305 28.34 -14.10 -2.00
CA ASN A 305 28.78 -15.44 -1.59
C ASN A 305 28.01 -15.98 -0.35
N GLY A 306 26.72 -15.66 -0.28
CA GLY A 306 25.80 -16.05 0.77
C GLY A 306 25.98 -15.37 2.13
N VAL A 307 26.87 -14.38 2.23
CA VAL A 307 27.06 -13.57 3.43
C VAL A 307 26.37 -12.23 3.24
N LEU A 308 25.45 -11.90 4.15
CA LEU A 308 24.83 -10.58 4.22
C LEU A 308 25.73 -9.64 5.01
N SER A 309 25.93 -8.44 4.50
CA SER A 309 26.67 -7.38 5.18
C SER A 309 25.91 -6.06 5.15
N LYS A 310 26.11 -5.25 6.19
CA LYS A 310 25.62 -3.88 6.29
C LYS A 310 26.81 -2.94 6.34
N ASP A 311 26.88 -2.00 5.42
CA ASP A 311 27.96 -1.00 5.33
C ASP A 311 29.37 -1.65 5.42
N GLY A 312 29.53 -2.82 4.77
CA GLY A 312 30.78 -3.58 4.72
C GLY A 312 31.06 -4.50 5.92
N LYS A 313 30.18 -4.56 6.92
CA LYS A 313 30.32 -5.46 8.08
C LYS A 313 29.36 -6.66 7.96
N PRO A 314 29.84 -7.92 8.07
CA PRO A 314 28.98 -9.10 8.08
C PRO A 314 27.93 -9.06 9.18
N MET A 315 26.75 -9.59 8.90
CA MET A 315 25.60 -9.65 9.82
C MET A 315 25.36 -11.06 10.37
#